data_AF-A0A4V1HDM6-F1
#
_entry.id   AF-A0A4V1HDM6-F1
#
_cell.length_a   1.000
_cell.length_b   1.000
_cell.length_c   1.000
_cell.angle_alpha   90.00
_cell.angle_beta   90.00
_cell.angle_gamma   90.00
#
_symmetry.space_group_name_H-M   'P 1'
#
loop_
_entity.id
_entity.type
_entity.pdbx_description
1 polymer ?
#
loop_
_entity_poly.entity_id
_entity_poly.type
_entity_poly.pdbx_seq_one_letter_code
_entity_poly.pdbx_strand_id
1 'polypeptide(L)'
;MSYLSLSNTSFIAIAISFAVICITIFCLRVVTQIKAKQALKDELAQHDNFAMGISFASEISVVIATIAFLFDEISVSTAQSNPLKVLIIIVLLFTFIKVGHLIHRKWILHRFNEEAAILKQNVCAALVDSGMLIANCIIALGLYTWTHTQGFSNLLIACVSFFTLQGMFALDSKIREHRFAKANQGASLQSNFNLENTSIGIRYAGKSIGLALAVYAGLSSAAFQNGKMVENIFTLVMHCGVMWILLYSLTYVIKIISLPNIDTALEIDHQDNIGVACIEFAVFCAIGYLLISMFSL
;
A
#
# COMPACT_ATOMS: atom_id res chain seq x y z
N MET A 1 -30.87 -2.16 4.17
CA MET A 1 -30.28 -2.62 5.44
C MET A 1 -30.38 -4.14 5.47
N SER A 2 -29.30 -4.83 5.12
CA SER A 2 -29.19 -6.28 5.37
C SER A 2 -28.92 -6.46 6.86
N TYR A 3 -29.82 -7.15 7.54
CA TYR A 3 -29.57 -7.60 8.90
C TYR A 3 -28.31 -8.48 8.90
N LEU A 4 -27.39 -8.24 9.83
CA LEU A 4 -26.28 -9.15 10.14
C LEU A 4 -26.87 -10.48 10.64
N SER A 5 -27.29 -11.34 9.71
CA SER A 5 -27.52 -12.74 10.05
C SER A 5 -26.14 -13.36 10.23
N LEU A 6 -25.76 -13.67 11.47
CA LEU A 6 -24.63 -14.55 11.79
C LEU A 6 -24.91 -15.92 11.16
N SER A 7 -24.59 -16.06 9.87
CA SER A 7 -24.89 -17.25 9.09
C SER A 7 -23.81 -18.30 9.33
N ASN A 8 -24.20 -19.57 9.40
CA ASN A 8 -23.25 -20.68 9.49
C ASN A 8 -22.23 -20.65 8.34
N THR A 9 -22.64 -20.16 7.17
CA THR A 9 -21.77 -19.95 6.00
C THR A 9 -20.69 -18.91 6.25
N SER A 10 -20.98 -17.81 6.97
CA SER A 10 -19.98 -16.80 7.35
C SER A 10 -18.93 -17.37 8.31
N PHE A 11 -19.34 -18.19 9.28
CA PHE A 11 -18.40 -18.84 10.20
C PHE A 11 -17.47 -19.84 9.50
N ILE A 12 -18.02 -20.63 8.56
CA ILE A 12 -17.23 -21.55 7.74
C ILE A 12 -16.24 -20.78 6.86
N ALA A 13 -16.67 -19.69 6.23
CA ALA A 13 -15.79 -18.84 5.41
C ALA A 13 -14.63 -18.26 6.23
N ILE A 14 -14.90 -17.75 7.44
CA ILE A 14 -13.86 -17.26 8.36
C ILE A 14 -12.91 -18.39 8.78
N ALA A 15 -13.40 -19.58 9.11
CA ALA A 15 -12.56 -20.69 9.52
C ALA A 15 -11.59 -21.14 8.40
N ILE A 16 -12.09 -21.23 7.17
CA ILE A 16 -11.28 -21.60 6.01
C ILE A 16 -10.27 -20.48 5.68
N SER A 17 -10.71 -19.22 5.64
CA SER A 17 -9.81 -18.09 5.35
C SER A 17 -8.72 -17.97 6.40
N PHE A 18 -9.06 -18.15 7.68
CA PHE A 18 -8.10 -18.15 8.78
C PHE A 18 -7.08 -19.28 8.66
N ALA A 19 -7.49 -20.50 8.29
CA ALA A 19 -6.55 -21.60 8.05
C ALA A 19 -5.57 -21.28 6.92
N VAL A 20 -6.04 -20.72 5.81
CA VAL A 20 -5.20 -20.29 4.68
C VAL A 20 -4.24 -19.17 5.10
N ILE A 21 -4.71 -18.22 5.91
CA ILE A 21 -3.89 -17.15 6.49
C ILE A 21 -2.77 -17.75 7.35
N CYS A 22 -3.08 -18.68 8.26
CA CYS A 22 -2.09 -19.32 9.13
C CYS A 22 -1.00 -20.04 8.32
N ILE A 23 -1.39 -20.80 7.29
CA ILE A 23 -0.44 -21.50 6.42
C ILE A 23 0.43 -20.48 5.66
N THR A 24 -0.17 -19.44 5.10
CA THR A 24 0.55 -18.42 4.33
C THR A 24 1.53 -17.63 5.20
N ILE A 25 1.12 -17.26 6.43
CA ILE A 25 2.00 -16.60 7.40
C ILE A 25 3.14 -17.53 7.83
N PHE A 26 2.88 -18.82 8.02
CA PHE A 26 3.93 -19.79 8.32
C PHE A 26 4.97 -19.85 7.20
N CYS A 27 4.52 -19.95 5.94
CA CYS A 27 5.41 -19.90 4.77
C CYS A 27 6.17 -18.58 4.69
N LEU A 28 5.50 -17.44 4.90
CA LEU A 28 6.12 -16.11 4.92
C LEU A 28 7.25 -16.06 5.96
N ARG A 29 6.98 -16.49 7.19
CA ARG A 29 7.97 -16.54 8.27
C ARG A 29 9.21 -17.33 7.87
N VAL A 30 9.04 -18.51 7.26
CA VAL A 30 10.15 -19.35 6.80
C VAL A 30 10.96 -18.63 5.72
N VAL A 31 10.30 -18.01 4.73
CA VAL A 31 10.97 -17.26 3.66
C VAL A 31 11.75 -16.06 4.23
N THR A 32 11.16 -15.31 5.15
CA THR A 32 11.79 -14.14 5.76
C THR A 32 13.01 -14.54 6.59
N GLN A 33 12.94 -15.66 7.33
CA GLN A 33 14.08 -16.21 8.06
C GLN A 33 15.23 -16.61 7.12
N ILE A 34 14.93 -17.23 5.97
CA ILE A 34 15.96 -17.59 4.98
C ILE A 34 16.61 -16.33 4.38
N LYS A 35 15.81 -15.31 4.04
CA LYS A 35 16.30 -14.06 3.44
C LYS A 35 17.18 -13.25 4.37
N ALA A 36 16.81 -13.17 5.65
CA ALA A 36 17.58 -12.43 6.65
C ALA A 36 18.95 -13.07 6.93
N LYS A 37 19.21 -14.31 6.49
CA LYS A 37 20.43 -15.11 6.81
C LYS A 37 20.77 -15.15 8.31
N GLN A 38 19.80 -14.82 9.14
CA GLN A 38 19.88 -14.60 10.57
C GLN A 38 18.53 -15.05 11.13
N ALA A 39 18.50 -15.59 12.34
CA ALA A 39 17.22 -16.04 12.87
C ALA A 39 16.34 -14.81 13.12
N LEU A 40 15.13 -14.78 12.55
CA LEU A 40 14.13 -13.73 12.85
C LEU A 40 13.91 -13.58 14.37
N LYS A 41 14.06 -14.69 15.11
CA LYS A 41 14.06 -14.70 16.58
C LYS A 41 15.21 -13.88 17.16
N ASP A 42 16.41 -13.96 16.60
CA ASP A 42 17.58 -13.26 17.12
C ASP A 42 17.46 -11.76 16.82
N GLU A 43 17.01 -11.38 15.62
CA GLU A 43 16.73 -9.98 15.28
C GLU A 43 15.63 -9.36 16.16
N LEU A 44 14.50 -10.05 16.34
CA LEU A 44 13.36 -9.50 17.08
C LEU A 44 13.50 -9.60 18.60
N ALA A 45 14.07 -10.69 19.12
CA ALA A 45 14.06 -10.98 20.56
C ALA A 45 15.42 -10.77 21.24
N GLN A 46 16.54 -10.82 20.51
CA GLN A 46 17.87 -10.60 21.09
C GLN A 46 18.45 -9.23 20.73
N HIS A 47 18.25 -8.78 19.50
CA HIS A 47 18.74 -7.47 19.03
C HIS A 47 17.72 -6.34 19.21
N ASP A 48 16.48 -6.65 19.60
CA ASP A 48 15.37 -5.70 19.77
C ASP A 48 15.17 -4.80 18.54
N ASN A 49 15.26 -5.40 17.35
CA ASN A 49 15.16 -4.69 16.09
C ASN A 49 13.70 -4.30 15.80
N PHE A 50 13.27 -3.16 16.35
CA PHE A 50 11.92 -2.60 16.13
C PHE A 50 11.60 -2.35 14.66
N ALA A 51 12.60 -1.96 13.86
CA ALA A 51 12.43 -1.72 12.43
C ALA A 51 12.06 -3.02 11.68
N MET A 52 12.74 -4.13 11.98
CA MET A 52 12.37 -5.46 11.47
C MET A 52 10.96 -5.86 11.92
N GLY A 53 10.59 -5.56 13.17
CA GLY A 53 9.26 -5.81 13.70
C GLY A 53 8.16 -5.09 12.91
N ILE A 54 8.33 -3.79 12.65
CA ILE A 54 7.40 -2.96 11.85
C ILE A 54 7.28 -3.51 10.42
N SER A 55 8.42 -3.78 9.76
CA SER A 55 8.43 -4.33 8.40
C SER A 55 7.71 -5.68 8.33
N PHE A 56 8.01 -6.60 9.25
CA PHE A 56 7.36 -7.92 9.29
C PHE A 56 5.86 -7.84 9.59
N ALA A 57 5.43 -6.95 10.49
CA ALA A 57 4.01 -6.70 10.76
C ALA A 57 3.26 -6.22 9.51
N SER A 58 3.90 -5.41 8.67
CA SER A 58 3.32 -4.98 7.40
C SER A 58 3.17 -6.15 6.40
N GLU A 59 4.14 -7.07 6.34
CA GLU A 59 4.03 -8.27 5.50
C GLU A 59 2.87 -9.17 5.95
N ILE A 60 2.71 -9.38 7.27
CA ILE A 60 1.58 -10.11 7.84
C ILE A 60 0.26 -9.42 7.46
N SER A 61 0.20 -8.10 7.61
CA SER A 61 -1.01 -7.31 7.32
C SER A 61 -1.43 -7.45 5.85
N VAL A 62 -0.46 -7.41 4.92
CA VAL A 62 -0.71 -7.61 3.49
C VAL A 62 -1.19 -9.02 3.17
N VAL A 63 -0.62 -10.05 3.81
CA VAL A 63 -1.10 -11.43 3.65
C VAL A 63 -2.54 -11.56 4.11
N ILE A 64 -2.86 -11.07 5.31
CA ILE A 64 -4.21 -11.14 5.88
C ILE A 64 -5.19 -10.37 4.99
N ALA A 65 -4.87 -9.12 4.63
CA ALA A 65 -5.75 -8.27 3.82
C ALA A 65 -6.02 -8.88 2.43
N THR A 66 -4.99 -9.40 1.76
CA THR A 66 -5.13 -10.02 0.44
C THR A 66 -6.00 -11.26 0.50
N ILE A 67 -5.80 -12.14 1.49
CA ILE A 67 -6.60 -13.37 1.63
C ILE A 67 -8.03 -13.01 2.04
N ALA A 68 -8.22 -12.12 3.00
CA ALA A 68 -9.55 -11.69 3.43
C ALA A 68 -10.36 -11.13 2.26
N PHE A 69 -9.75 -10.26 1.44
CA PHE A 69 -10.36 -9.71 0.24
C PHE A 69 -10.75 -10.81 -0.77
N LEU A 70 -9.88 -11.78 -1.03
CA LEU A 70 -10.17 -12.86 -1.97
C LEU A 70 -11.33 -13.75 -1.56
N PHE A 71 -11.52 -13.97 -0.26
CA PHE A 71 -12.65 -14.76 0.25
C PHE A 71 -13.99 -14.02 0.16
N ASP A 72 -13.98 -12.69 0.11
CA ASP A 72 -15.17 -11.88 -0.13
C ASP A 72 -15.53 -11.87 -1.62
N GLU A 73 -14.52 -11.73 -2.49
CA GLU A 73 -14.69 -11.62 -3.95
C GLU A 73 -14.93 -12.97 -4.66
N ILE A 74 -14.35 -14.06 -4.15
CA ILE A 74 -14.44 -15.38 -4.79
C ILE A 74 -15.46 -16.24 -4.05
N SER A 75 -16.56 -16.56 -4.73
CA SER A 75 -17.57 -17.47 -4.17
C SER A 75 -16.97 -18.84 -3.85
N VAL A 76 -17.43 -19.45 -2.76
CA VAL A 76 -17.01 -20.82 -2.37
C VAL A 76 -17.24 -21.83 -3.50
N SER A 77 -18.32 -21.66 -4.28
CA SER A 77 -18.61 -22.50 -5.45
C SER A 77 -17.60 -22.33 -6.59
N THR A 78 -17.11 -21.10 -6.83
CA THR A 78 -16.06 -20.83 -7.83
C THR A 78 -14.73 -21.43 -7.36
N ALA A 79 -14.42 -21.31 -6.07
CA ALA A 79 -13.20 -21.88 -5.51
C ALA A 79 -13.16 -23.41 -5.60
N GLN A 80 -14.30 -24.08 -5.40
CA GLN A 80 -14.41 -25.53 -5.55
C GLN A 80 -14.39 -26.00 -7.01
N SER A 81 -15.08 -25.28 -7.90
CA SER A 81 -15.18 -25.68 -9.31
C SER A 81 -13.92 -25.37 -10.13
N ASN A 82 -13.15 -24.35 -9.75
CA ASN A 82 -11.93 -23.97 -10.45
C ASN A 82 -10.80 -23.52 -9.50
N PRO A 83 -10.21 -24.45 -8.72
CA PRO A 83 -9.17 -24.12 -7.75
C PRO A 83 -7.89 -23.57 -8.40
N LEU A 84 -7.59 -23.99 -9.64
CA LEU A 84 -6.46 -23.47 -10.40
C LEU A 84 -6.61 -21.98 -10.71
N LYS A 85 -7.81 -21.53 -11.09
CA LYS A 85 -8.07 -20.10 -11.33
C LYS A 85 -7.85 -19.27 -10.06
N VAL A 86 -8.31 -19.75 -8.91
CA VAL A 86 -8.11 -19.08 -7.61
C VAL A 86 -6.62 -18.98 -7.27
N LEU A 87 -5.87 -20.07 -7.46
CA LEU A 87 -4.42 -20.07 -7.24
C LEU A 87 -3.70 -19.06 -8.15
N ILE A 88 -4.07 -18.98 -9.43
CA ILE A 88 -3.50 -18.02 -10.38
C ILE A 88 -3.77 -16.58 -9.93
N ILE A 89 -4.98 -16.28 -9.46
CA ILE A 89 -5.35 -14.94 -8.95
C ILE A 89 -4.52 -14.59 -7.72
N ILE A 90 -4.38 -15.52 -6.76
CA ILE A 90 -3.54 -15.33 -5.57
C ILE A 90 -2.10 -15.00 -5.98
N VAL A 91 -1.52 -15.81 -6.87
CA VAL A 91 -0.15 -15.61 -7.36
C VAL A 91 -0.01 -14.26 -8.07
N LEU A 92 -0.99 -13.89 -8.90
CA LEU A 92 -1.00 -12.62 -9.62
C LEU A 92 -1.03 -11.42 -8.66
N LEU A 93 -1.91 -11.43 -7.66
CA LEU A 93 -2.01 -10.36 -6.66
C LEU A 93 -0.69 -10.19 -5.91
N PHE A 94 -0.15 -11.27 -5.33
CA PHE A 94 1.14 -11.20 -4.62
C PHE A 94 2.29 -10.78 -5.55
N THR A 95 2.23 -11.16 -6.84
CA THR A 95 3.20 -10.69 -7.84
C THR A 95 3.13 -9.19 -8.02
N PHE A 96 1.94 -8.62 -8.25
CA PHE A 96 1.78 -7.16 -8.37
C PHE A 96 2.24 -6.44 -7.11
N ILE A 97 1.88 -6.95 -5.94
CA ILE A 97 2.29 -6.36 -4.65
C ILE A 97 3.81 -6.32 -4.54
N LYS A 98 4.49 -7.46 -4.74
CA LYS A 98 5.95 -7.55 -4.57
C LYS A 98 6.72 -6.85 -5.69
N VAL A 99 6.22 -6.88 -6.93
CA VAL A 99 6.84 -6.13 -8.05
C VAL A 99 6.72 -4.63 -7.82
N GLY A 100 5.56 -4.13 -7.39
CA GLY A 100 5.37 -2.71 -7.09
C GLY A 100 6.25 -2.25 -5.93
N HIS A 101 6.37 -3.08 -4.90
CA HIS A 101 7.30 -2.85 -3.79
C HIS A 101 8.76 -2.81 -4.26
N LEU A 102 9.17 -3.71 -5.15
CA LEU A 102 10.50 -3.73 -5.73
C LEU A 102 10.79 -2.49 -6.60
N ILE A 103 9.82 -2.08 -7.44
CA ILE A 103 9.90 -0.84 -8.23
C ILE A 103 10.17 0.34 -7.30
N HIS A 104 9.49 0.38 -6.16
CA HIS A 104 9.70 1.45 -5.20
C HIS A 104 11.12 1.47 -4.65
N ARG A 105 11.59 0.34 -4.10
CA ARG A 105 12.93 0.21 -3.49
C ARG A 105 14.05 0.50 -4.50
N LYS A 106 13.94 -0.02 -5.71
CA LYS A 106 15.06 0.02 -6.69
C LYS A 106 15.02 1.23 -7.61
N TRP A 107 13.83 1.73 -7.94
CA TRP A 107 13.69 2.77 -8.96
C TRP A 107 13.23 4.10 -8.39
N ILE A 108 12.18 4.10 -7.57
CA ILE A 108 11.64 5.36 -6.99
C ILE A 108 12.62 5.90 -5.93
N LEU A 109 12.99 5.05 -4.97
CA LEU A 109 13.91 5.34 -3.87
C LEU A 109 15.35 4.85 -4.14
N HIS A 110 15.82 5.02 -5.37
CA HIS A 110 17.10 4.46 -5.82
C HIS A 110 18.37 4.92 -5.07
N ARG A 111 18.31 5.95 -4.20
CA ARG A 111 19.43 6.43 -3.36
C ARG A 111 19.34 5.94 -1.92
N PHE A 112 18.31 5.17 -1.59
CA PHE A 112 18.05 4.66 -0.25
C PHE A 112 17.94 3.13 -0.31
N ASN A 113 18.64 2.45 0.59
CA ASN A 113 18.56 1.00 0.69
C ASN A 113 17.80 0.66 1.97
N GLU A 114 16.49 0.50 1.83
CA GLU A 114 15.55 0.23 2.92
C GLU A 114 15.93 -1.05 3.66
N GLU A 115 16.22 -2.13 2.94
CA GLU A 115 16.56 -3.44 3.53
C GLU A 115 17.79 -3.34 4.42
N ALA A 116 18.84 -2.68 3.94
CA ALA A 116 20.06 -2.50 4.72
C ALA A 116 19.84 -1.56 5.93
N ALA A 117 18.98 -0.55 5.79
CA ALA A 117 18.65 0.37 6.87
C ALA A 117 17.78 -0.31 7.95
N ILE A 118 16.82 -1.15 7.57
CA ILE A 118 15.98 -1.94 8.50
C ILE A 118 16.82 -2.93 9.31
N LEU A 119 17.81 -3.58 8.69
CA LEU A 119 18.76 -4.43 9.41
C LEU A 119 19.62 -3.64 10.40
N LYS A 120 19.79 -2.33 10.18
CA LYS A 120 20.45 -1.40 11.11
C LYS A 120 19.48 -0.72 12.08
N GLN A 121 18.28 -1.28 12.27
CA GLN A 121 17.27 -0.80 13.22
C GLN A 121 16.66 0.58 12.88
N ASN A 122 16.79 1.04 11.63
CA ASN A 122 16.22 2.32 11.21
C ASN A 122 14.69 2.24 11.08
N VAL A 123 13.99 2.82 12.05
CA VAL A 123 12.51 2.84 12.11
C VAL A 123 11.90 3.64 10.96
N CYS A 124 12.53 4.75 10.55
CA CYS A 124 12.07 5.52 9.39
C CYS A 124 12.05 4.67 8.11
N ALA A 125 13.11 3.88 7.89
CA ALA A 125 13.19 2.94 6.78
C ALA A 125 12.06 1.92 6.82
N ALA A 126 11.78 1.33 7.99
CA ALA A 126 10.72 0.36 8.16
C ALA A 126 9.33 0.96 7.88
N LEU A 127 9.07 2.21 8.30
CA LEU A 127 7.81 2.90 8.06
C LEU A 127 7.60 3.23 6.57
N VAL A 128 8.63 3.77 5.91
CA VAL A 128 8.62 4.03 4.46
C VAL A 128 8.34 2.74 3.70
N ASP A 129 9.07 1.67 4.03
CA ASP A 129 8.96 0.37 3.41
C ASP A 129 7.58 -0.26 3.61
N SER A 130 7.08 -0.25 4.84
CA SER A 130 5.77 -0.80 5.23
C SER A 130 4.63 -0.05 4.55
N GLY A 131 4.68 1.29 4.57
CA GLY A 131 3.65 2.12 3.93
C GLY A 131 3.56 1.85 2.43
N MET A 132 4.69 1.60 1.77
CA MET A 132 4.74 1.28 0.35
C MET A 132 4.29 -0.15 0.03
N LEU A 133 4.60 -1.12 0.89
CA LEU A 133 4.09 -2.48 0.74
C LEU A 133 2.56 -2.51 0.88
N ILE A 134 2.02 -1.82 1.90
CA ILE A 134 0.56 -1.70 2.11
C ILE A 134 -0.09 -0.93 0.95
N ALA A 135 0.51 0.16 0.49
CA ALA A 135 0.02 0.90 -0.67
C ALA A 135 -0.09 0.01 -1.92
N ASN A 136 0.92 -0.81 -2.20
CA ASN A 136 0.89 -1.75 -3.32
C ASN A 136 -0.12 -2.87 -3.13
N CYS A 137 -0.38 -3.31 -1.89
CA CYS A 137 -1.51 -4.18 -1.57
C CYS A 137 -2.82 -3.55 -2.02
N ILE A 138 -3.12 -2.33 -1.56
CA ILE A 138 -4.37 -1.62 -1.90
C ILE A 138 -4.52 -1.46 -3.42
N ILE A 139 -3.46 -1.08 -4.14
CA ILE A 139 -3.46 -0.95 -5.61
C ILE A 139 -3.78 -2.29 -6.27
N ALA A 140 -3.14 -3.37 -5.84
CA ALA A 140 -3.35 -4.69 -6.43
C ALA A 140 -4.80 -5.17 -6.23
N LEU A 141 -5.38 -4.95 -5.05
CA LEU A 141 -6.77 -5.28 -4.77
C LEU A 141 -7.73 -4.43 -5.63
N GLY A 142 -7.53 -3.11 -5.69
CA GLY A 142 -8.37 -2.23 -6.51
C GLY A 142 -8.29 -2.52 -8.00
N LEU A 143 -7.11 -2.90 -8.50
CA LEU A 143 -6.93 -3.30 -9.89
C LEU A 143 -7.64 -4.62 -10.19
N TYR A 144 -7.66 -5.56 -9.25
CA TYR A 144 -8.41 -6.80 -9.40
C TYR A 144 -9.92 -6.53 -9.41
N THR A 145 -10.44 -5.74 -8.47
CA THR A 145 -11.86 -5.34 -8.44
C THR A 145 -12.26 -4.65 -9.74
N TRP A 146 -11.41 -3.76 -10.27
CA TRP A 146 -11.73 -3.01 -11.49
C TRP A 146 -11.70 -3.86 -12.76
N THR A 147 -10.72 -4.74 -12.91
CA THR A 147 -10.51 -5.48 -14.17
C THR A 147 -11.25 -6.81 -14.24
N HIS A 148 -11.64 -7.37 -13.08
CA HIS A 148 -12.19 -8.73 -12.92
C HIS A 148 -11.55 -9.70 -13.93
N THR A 149 -10.24 -9.96 -13.82
CA THR A 149 -9.41 -10.59 -14.87
C THR A 149 -10.00 -11.89 -15.45
N GLN A 150 -10.86 -11.76 -16.46
CA GLN A 150 -11.48 -12.86 -17.20
C GLN A 150 -10.83 -12.94 -18.58
N GLY A 151 -9.90 -13.88 -18.73
CA GLY A 151 -9.20 -14.14 -19.98
C GLY A 151 -7.92 -13.32 -20.18
N PHE A 152 -7.19 -13.65 -21.24
CA PHE A 152 -5.84 -13.14 -21.49
C PHE A 152 -5.80 -11.63 -21.79
N SER A 153 -6.81 -11.11 -22.50
CA SER A 153 -6.88 -9.67 -22.84
C SER A 153 -7.03 -8.80 -21.58
N ASN A 154 -7.93 -9.16 -20.67
CA ASN A 154 -8.12 -8.41 -19.42
C ASN A 154 -6.89 -8.50 -18.51
N LEU A 155 -6.20 -9.65 -18.49
CA LEU A 155 -4.93 -9.79 -17.77
C LEU A 155 -3.85 -8.86 -18.33
N LEU A 156 -3.72 -8.75 -19.66
CA LEU A 156 -2.79 -7.81 -20.28
C LEU A 156 -3.12 -6.37 -19.90
N ILE A 157 -4.41 -6.00 -19.93
CA ILE A 157 -4.88 -4.66 -19.54
C ILE A 157 -4.54 -4.39 -18.07
N ALA A 158 -4.77 -5.35 -17.17
CA ALA A 158 -4.39 -5.23 -15.78
C ALA A 158 -2.88 -5.01 -15.62
N CYS A 159 -2.04 -5.79 -16.31
CA CYS A 159 -0.58 -5.62 -16.26
C CYS A 159 -0.13 -4.22 -16.72
N VAL A 160 -0.63 -3.73 -17.85
CA VAL A 160 -0.27 -2.39 -18.35
C VAL A 160 -0.76 -1.31 -17.38
N SER A 161 -2.00 -1.43 -16.91
CA SER A 161 -2.60 -0.53 -15.93
C SER A 161 -1.80 -0.48 -14.63
N PHE A 162 -1.33 -1.63 -14.14
CA PHE A 162 -0.46 -1.71 -12.98
C PHE A 162 0.80 -0.85 -13.17
N PHE A 163 1.53 -1.00 -14.28
CA PHE A 163 2.72 -0.20 -14.54
C PHE A 163 2.41 1.29 -14.74
N THR A 164 1.26 1.64 -15.32
CA THR A 164 0.79 3.04 -15.38
C THR A 164 0.60 3.63 -13.99
N LEU A 165 -0.03 2.88 -13.06
CA LEU A 165 -0.20 3.30 -11.66
C LEU A 165 1.15 3.40 -10.92
N GLN A 166 2.09 2.50 -11.17
CA GLN A 166 3.46 2.62 -10.64
C GLN A 166 4.15 3.90 -11.13
N GLY A 167 3.94 4.27 -12.39
CA GLY A 167 4.39 5.55 -12.94
C GLY A 167 3.78 6.76 -12.22
N MET A 168 2.50 6.69 -11.88
CA MET A 168 1.83 7.72 -11.08
C MET A 168 2.43 7.84 -9.67
N PHE A 169 2.72 6.72 -9.01
CA PHE A 169 3.42 6.69 -7.71
C PHE A 169 4.84 7.25 -7.79
N ALA A 170 5.57 6.94 -8.87
CA ALA A 170 6.89 7.50 -9.11
C ALA A 170 6.81 9.03 -9.27
N LEU A 171 5.83 9.54 -10.01
CA LEU A 171 5.59 10.97 -10.17
C LEU A 171 5.28 11.63 -8.82
N ASP A 172 4.36 11.07 -8.03
CA ASP A 172 4.03 11.61 -6.71
C ASP A 172 5.25 11.63 -5.78
N SER A 173 6.05 10.56 -5.76
CA SER A 173 7.28 10.53 -4.96
C SER A 173 8.27 11.61 -5.39
N LYS A 174 8.43 11.88 -6.69
CA LYS A 174 9.31 12.96 -7.17
C LYS A 174 8.79 14.34 -6.82
N ILE A 175 7.47 14.55 -6.83
CA ILE A 175 6.85 15.78 -6.34
C ILE A 175 7.12 15.96 -4.84
N ARG A 176 6.99 14.89 -4.04
CA ARG A 176 7.30 14.92 -2.60
C ARG A 176 8.77 15.23 -2.33
N GLU A 177 9.69 14.58 -3.04
CA GLU A 177 11.13 14.86 -2.96
C GLU A 177 11.45 16.32 -3.30
N HIS A 178 10.86 16.85 -4.37
CA HIS A 178 11.05 18.25 -4.78
C HIS A 178 10.53 19.23 -3.72
N ARG A 179 9.34 19.01 -3.18
CA ARG A 179 8.77 19.85 -2.11
C ARG A 179 9.63 19.80 -0.84
N PHE A 180 10.10 18.61 -0.47
CA PHE A 180 10.99 18.43 0.67
C PHE A 180 12.30 19.21 0.47
N ALA A 181 12.95 19.04 -0.69
CA ALA A 181 14.19 19.74 -0.99
C ALA A 181 14.01 21.26 -0.97
N LYS A 182 12.89 21.77 -1.50
CA LYS A 182 12.56 23.21 -1.45
C LYS A 182 12.41 23.73 -0.01
N ALA A 183 11.81 22.95 0.88
CA ALA A 183 11.66 23.32 2.29
C ALA A 183 12.96 23.18 3.10
N ASN A 184 13.87 22.27 2.68
CA ASN A 184 15.04 21.87 3.46
C ASN A 184 16.37 22.25 2.76
N GLN A 185 16.46 23.45 2.17
CA GLN A 185 17.70 24.00 1.59
C GLN A 185 18.38 23.09 0.55
N GLY A 186 17.61 22.37 -0.25
CA GLY A 186 18.12 21.43 -1.26
C GLY A 186 18.47 20.04 -0.72
N ALA A 187 18.23 19.76 0.56
CA ALA A 187 18.49 18.44 1.14
C ALA A 187 17.66 17.34 0.46
N SER A 188 18.26 16.16 0.31
CA SER A 188 17.58 15.01 -0.29
C SER A 188 16.70 14.32 0.75
N LEU A 189 15.42 14.11 0.41
CA LEU A 189 14.48 13.32 1.23
C LEU A 189 15.01 11.90 1.47
N GLN A 190 15.54 11.25 0.43
CA GLN A 190 16.07 9.88 0.53
C GLN A 190 17.30 9.80 1.46
N SER A 191 18.12 10.85 1.47
CA SER A 191 19.24 10.93 2.42
C SER A 191 18.76 11.12 3.86
N ASN A 192 17.65 11.85 4.07
CA ASN A 192 17.08 12.06 5.40
C ASN A 192 16.44 10.79 5.97
N PHE A 193 15.95 9.86 5.12
CA PHE A 193 15.53 8.55 5.61
C PHE A 193 16.67 7.78 6.29
N ASN A 194 17.93 7.97 5.87
CA ASN A 194 19.08 7.36 6.53
C ASN A 194 19.42 7.99 7.89
N LEU A 195 18.88 9.17 8.21
CA LEU A 195 19.11 9.87 9.47
C LEU A 195 18.12 9.48 10.58
N GLU A 196 17.35 8.42 10.38
CA GLU A 196 16.44 7.83 11.38
C GLU A 196 15.32 8.76 11.90
N ASN A 197 15.05 9.88 11.22
CA ASN A 197 13.91 10.76 11.54
C ASN A 197 12.61 9.99 11.30
N THR A 198 11.99 9.56 12.40
CA THR A 198 10.83 8.65 12.39
C THR A 198 9.60 9.35 11.81
N SER A 199 9.45 10.64 12.09
CA SER A 199 8.33 11.48 11.66
C SER A 199 8.25 11.61 10.14
N ILE A 200 9.39 11.75 9.47
CA ILE A 200 9.43 11.73 8.00
C ILE A 200 8.93 10.37 7.47
N GLY A 201 9.32 9.27 8.12
CA GLY A 201 8.85 7.92 7.78
C GLY A 201 7.35 7.75 7.91
N ILE A 202 6.77 8.20 9.03
CA ILE A 202 5.31 8.19 9.28
C ILE A 202 4.58 9.02 8.21
N ARG A 203 5.05 10.24 7.96
CA ARG A 203 4.49 11.12 6.92
C ARG A 203 4.50 10.45 5.54
N TYR A 204 5.61 9.81 5.18
CA TYR A 204 5.75 9.15 3.88
C TYR A 204 4.79 7.96 3.77
N ALA A 205 4.71 7.13 4.81
CA ALA A 205 3.80 6.00 4.86
C ALA A 205 2.34 6.44 4.68
N GLY A 206 1.92 7.49 5.40
CA GLY A 206 0.56 8.01 5.35
C GLY A 206 0.19 8.56 3.98
N LYS A 207 1.10 9.31 3.35
CA LYS A 207 0.91 9.81 1.98
C LYS A 207 0.78 8.68 0.96
N SER A 208 1.62 7.65 1.07
CA SER A 208 1.60 6.51 0.16
C SER A 208 0.33 5.66 0.31
N ILE A 209 -0.10 5.38 1.54
CA ILE A 209 -1.36 4.67 1.81
C ILE A 209 -2.56 5.51 1.37
N GLY A 210 -2.61 6.80 1.73
CA GLY A 210 -3.68 7.71 1.30
C GLY A 210 -3.79 7.81 -0.23
N LEU A 211 -2.66 7.89 -0.93
CA LEU A 211 -2.62 7.87 -2.40
C LEU A 211 -3.15 6.55 -2.96
N ALA A 212 -2.78 5.41 -2.38
CA ALA A 212 -3.29 4.12 -2.82
C ALA A 212 -4.80 4.00 -2.63
N LEU A 213 -5.34 4.50 -1.51
CA LEU A 213 -6.79 4.56 -1.27
C LEU A 213 -7.50 5.47 -2.28
N ALA A 214 -6.93 6.63 -2.60
CA ALA A 214 -7.47 7.52 -3.63
C ALA A 214 -7.43 6.88 -5.03
N VAL A 215 -6.35 6.17 -5.36
CA VAL A 215 -6.26 5.37 -6.60
C VAL A 215 -7.31 4.27 -6.63
N TYR A 216 -7.53 3.56 -5.52
CA TYR A 216 -8.59 2.55 -5.41
C TYR A 216 -9.96 3.16 -5.70
N ALA A 217 -10.26 4.34 -5.12
CA ALA A 217 -11.49 5.08 -5.41
C ALA A 217 -11.58 5.44 -6.91
N GLY A 218 -10.47 5.88 -7.51
CA GLY A 218 -10.38 6.20 -8.94
C GLY A 218 -10.70 5.01 -9.81
N LEU A 219 -10.09 3.85 -9.54
CA LEU A 219 -10.37 2.59 -10.22
C LEU A 219 -11.84 2.18 -10.07
N SER A 220 -12.37 2.24 -8.85
CA SER A 220 -13.78 1.87 -8.57
C SER A 220 -14.79 2.80 -9.26
N SER A 221 -14.41 4.05 -9.50
CA SER A 221 -15.25 5.03 -10.20
C SER A 221 -15.16 4.95 -11.74
N ALA A 222 -14.16 4.24 -12.27
CA ALA A 222 -13.91 4.13 -13.70
C ALA A 222 -14.62 2.90 -14.30
N ALA A 223 -15.30 3.08 -15.43
CA ALA A 223 -15.88 1.94 -16.15
C ALA A 223 -14.79 1.13 -16.87
N PHE A 224 -14.74 -0.18 -16.61
CA PHE A 224 -13.86 -1.11 -17.32
C PHE A 224 -14.51 -1.61 -18.61
N GLN A 225 -13.78 -1.53 -19.72
CA GLN A 225 -14.24 -1.97 -21.04
C GLN A 225 -13.45 -3.20 -21.49
N ASN A 226 -14.12 -4.36 -21.60
CA ASN A 226 -13.48 -5.61 -22.02
C ASN A 226 -12.78 -5.48 -23.39
N GLY A 227 -11.51 -5.92 -23.46
CA GLY A 227 -10.74 -5.94 -24.69
C GLY A 227 -10.23 -4.59 -25.22
N LYS A 228 -10.56 -3.48 -24.56
CA LYS A 228 -10.24 -2.12 -25.02
C LYS A 228 -9.12 -1.47 -24.21
N MET A 229 -7.88 -1.76 -24.63
CA MET A 229 -6.67 -1.30 -23.90
C MET A 229 -6.60 0.23 -23.79
N VAL A 230 -6.71 0.94 -24.91
CA VAL A 230 -6.48 2.40 -24.94
C VAL A 230 -7.51 3.14 -24.09
N GLU A 231 -8.77 2.76 -24.22
CA GLU A 231 -9.87 3.34 -23.46
C GLU A 231 -9.72 3.09 -21.97
N ASN A 232 -9.34 1.88 -21.56
CA ASN A 232 -9.12 1.56 -20.15
C ASN A 232 -7.94 2.35 -19.56
N ILE A 233 -6.82 2.46 -20.28
CA ILE A 233 -5.68 3.25 -19.78
C ILE A 233 -6.05 4.73 -19.67
N PHE A 234 -6.80 5.25 -20.64
CA PHE A 234 -7.28 6.64 -20.59
C PHE A 234 -8.22 6.88 -19.41
N THR A 235 -9.23 6.03 -19.21
CA THR A 235 -10.17 6.17 -18.07
C THR A 235 -9.45 6.01 -16.73
N LEU A 236 -8.51 5.06 -16.62
CA LEU A 236 -7.68 4.88 -15.43
C LEU A 236 -6.91 6.14 -15.09
N VAL A 237 -6.18 6.72 -16.05
CA VAL A 237 -5.36 7.92 -15.81
C VAL A 237 -6.24 9.10 -15.41
N MET A 238 -7.37 9.30 -16.08
CA MET A 238 -8.29 10.38 -15.78
C MET A 238 -8.88 10.26 -14.38
N HIS A 239 -9.47 9.12 -14.04
CA HIS A 239 -10.15 8.94 -12.75
C HIS A 239 -9.15 8.88 -11.58
N CYS A 240 -8.05 8.14 -11.71
CA CYS A 240 -7.02 8.09 -10.66
C CYS A 240 -6.32 9.45 -10.50
N GLY A 241 -6.11 10.19 -11.60
CA GLY A 241 -5.54 11.54 -11.57
C GLY A 241 -6.45 12.55 -10.86
N VAL A 242 -7.76 12.50 -11.11
CA VAL A 242 -8.73 13.33 -10.39
C VAL A 242 -8.73 13.01 -8.90
N MET A 243 -8.75 11.73 -8.52
CA MET A 243 -8.70 11.33 -7.10
C MET A 243 -7.40 11.73 -6.43
N TRP A 244 -6.28 11.68 -7.14
CA TRP A 244 -5.00 12.15 -6.64
C TRP A 244 -5.03 13.67 -6.33
N ILE A 245 -5.59 14.47 -7.23
CA ILE A 245 -5.75 15.93 -7.01
C ILE A 245 -6.69 16.20 -5.84
N LEU A 246 -7.83 15.50 -5.76
CA LEU A 246 -8.79 15.64 -4.67
C LEU A 246 -8.16 15.28 -3.32
N LEU A 247 -7.42 14.17 -3.23
CA LEU A 247 -6.74 13.75 -2.01
C LEU A 247 -5.86 14.87 -1.45
N TYR A 248 -4.97 15.44 -2.27
CA TYR A 248 -4.07 16.50 -1.81
C TYR A 248 -4.80 17.80 -1.50
N SER A 249 -5.82 18.16 -2.28
CA SER A 249 -6.59 19.39 -2.09
C SER A 249 -7.38 19.36 -0.79
N LEU A 250 -8.11 18.26 -0.53
CA LEU A 250 -8.88 18.08 0.70
C LEU A 250 -7.97 17.94 1.92
N THR A 251 -6.87 17.18 1.79
CA THR A 251 -5.89 17.04 2.87
C THR A 251 -5.26 18.38 3.24
N TYR A 252 -4.98 19.25 2.26
CA TYR A 252 -4.47 20.60 2.53
C TYR A 252 -5.46 21.42 3.37
N VAL A 253 -6.74 21.41 3.01
CA VAL A 253 -7.79 22.10 3.77
C VAL A 253 -7.90 21.56 5.19
N ILE A 254 -7.98 20.24 5.36
CA ILE A 254 -8.08 19.62 6.70
C ILE A 254 -6.85 19.93 7.54
N LYS A 255 -5.65 19.88 6.96
CA LYS A 255 -4.41 20.23 7.68
C LYS A 255 -4.44 21.65 8.23
N ILE A 256 -4.91 22.63 7.46
CA ILE A 256 -5.02 24.03 7.92
C ILE A 256 -5.95 24.12 9.15
N ILE A 257 -7.03 23.36 9.14
CA ILE A 257 -8.03 23.37 10.22
C ILE A 257 -7.51 22.62 11.46
N SER A 258 -6.90 21.45 11.27
CA SER A 258 -6.48 20.57 12.37
C SER A 258 -5.16 20.99 13.02
N LEU A 259 -4.31 21.72 12.30
CA LEU A 259 -2.98 22.14 12.77
C LEU A 259 -2.79 23.66 12.58
N PRO A 260 -3.64 24.51 13.19
CA PRO A 260 -3.57 25.95 13.00
C PRO A 260 -2.25 26.49 13.57
N ASN A 261 -1.57 27.35 12.80
CA ASN A 261 -0.29 27.98 13.15
C ASN A 261 0.88 27.01 13.39
N ILE A 262 0.79 25.77 12.91
CA ILE A 262 1.88 24.78 13.00
C ILE A 262 2.56 24.66 11.65
N ASP A 263 3.86 24.96 11.59
CA ASP A 263 4.67 24.69 10.41
C ASP A 263 5.00 23.19 10.34
N THR A 264 4.16 22.44 9.63
CA THR A 264 4.36 21.00 9.49
C THR A 264 5.70 20.63 8.86
N ALA A 265 6.30 21.47 8.02
CA ALA A 265 7.61 21.16 7.45
C ALA A 265 8.69 21.25 8.52
N LEU A 266 8.72 22.34 9.28
CA LEU A 266 9.66 22.53 10.39
C LEU A 266 9.52 21.43 11.46
N GLU A 267 8.30 21.18 11.93
CA GLU A 267 8.02 20.23 13.01
C GLU A 267 8.44 18.79 12.64
N ILE A 268 8.15 18.36 11.42
CA ILE A 268 8.42 16.97 11.02
C ILE A 268 9.82 16.81 10.46
N ASP A 269 10.26 17.71 9.58
CA ASP A 269 11.53 17.53 8.86
C ASP A 269 12.74 17.88 9.74
N HIS A 270 12.60 18.82 10.67
CA HIS A 270 13.71 19.29 11.51
C HIS A 270 13.61 18.89 12.98
N GLN A 271 12.40 18.82 13.56
CA GLN A 271 12.22 18.54 14.99
C GLN A 271 11.80 17.10 15.30
N ASP A 272 11.63 16.26 14.27
CA ASP A 272 11.16 14.88 14.40
C ASP A 272 9.89 14.76 15.26
N ASN A 273 8.93 15.67 15.05
CA ASN A 273 7.67 15.67 15.77
C ASN A 273 6.72 14.57 15.27
N ILE A 274 6.79 13.42 15.95
CA ILE A 274 5.99 12.22 15.66
C ILE A 274 4.48 12.50 15.75
N GLY A 275 4.06 13.36 16.68
CA GLY A 275 2.65 13.70 16.88
C GLY A 275 2.03 14.38 15.66
N VAL A 276 2.73 15.39 15.11
CA VAL A 276 2.29 16.09 13.90
C VAL A 276 2.32 15.14 12.70
N ALA A 277 3.31 14.25 12.62
CA ALA A 277 3.39 13.26 11.55
C ALA A 277 2.23 12.25 11.58
N CYS A 278 1.83 11.79 12.77
CA CYS A 278 0.68 10.91 12.95
C CYS A 278 -0.64 11.60 12.57
N ILE A 279 -0.79 12.90 12.85
CA ILE A 279 -1.96 13.67 12.40
C ILE A 279 -1.98 13.74 10.86
N GLU A 280 -0.86 14.06 10.22
CA GLU A 280 -0.77 14.07 8.75
C GLU A 280 -1.07 12.69 8.16
N PHE A 281 -0.54 11.62 8.75
CA PHE A 281 -0.86 10.24 8.37
C PHE A 281 -2.37 9.96 8.43
N ALA A 282 -2.99 10.28 9.56
CA ALA A 282 -4.41 10.03 9.79
C ALA A 282 -5.29 10.79 8.79
N VAL A 283 -4.96 12.06 8.51
CA VAL A 283 -5.70 12.87 7.53
C VAL A 283 -5.61 12.28 6.13
N PHE A 284 -4.42 11.90 5.66
CA PHE A 284 -4.26 11.28 4.34
C PHE A 284 -5.05 9.97 4.21
N CYS A 285 -5.00 9.11 5.23
CA CYS A 285 -5.75 7.85 5.23
C CYS A 285 -7.27 8.08 5.28
N ALA A 286 -7.73 9.00 6.13
CA ALA A 286 -9.15 9.31 6.28
C ALA A 286 -9.75 9.94 5.01
N ILE A 287 -9.04 10.87 4.36
CA ILE A 287 -9.47 11.43 3.08
C ILE A 287 -9.44 10.36 1.98
N GLY A 288 -8.41 9.53 1.91
CA GLY A 288 -8.36 8.41 0.98
C GLY A 288 -9.58 7.48 1.13
N TYR A 289 -9.91 7.11 2.37
CA TYR A 289 -11.10 6.30 2.68
C TYR A 289 -12.43 7.03 2.36
N LEU A 290 -12.51 8.33 2.61
CA LEU A 290 -13.66 9.16 2.23
C LEU A 290 -13.87 9.13 0.71
N LEU A 291 -12.80 9.23 -0.08
CA LEU A 291 -12.89 9.14 -1.54
C LEU A 291 -13.41 7.78 -1.99
N ILE A 292 -12.95 6.68 -1.37
CA ILE A 292 -13.51 5.34 -1.65
C ILE A 292 -15.01 5.34 -1.36
N SER A 293 -15.42 5.81 -0.19
CA SER A 293 -16.83 5.79 0.23
C SER A 293 -17.75 6.62 -0.67
N MET A 294 -17.24 7.68 -1.30
CA MET A 294 -18.03 8.58 -2.14
C MET A 294 -18.02 8.19 -3.63
N PHE A 295 -17.01 7.45 -4.08
CA PHE A 295 -16.79 7.19 -5.51
C PHE A 295 -16.67 5.71 -5.88
N SER A 296 -16.67 4.78 -4.93
CA SER A 296 -16.85 3.37 -5.26
C SER A 296 -18.32 3.10 -5.60
N LEU A 297 -18.57 2.71 -6.85
CA LEU A 297 -19.89 2.29 -7.35
C LEU A 297 -20.31 0.93 -6.79
#